data_AF-K6WYN4-F1
#
_entry.id   AF-K6WYN4-F1
#
_cell.length_a   1.000
_cell.length_b   1.000
_cell.length_c   1.000
_cell.angle_alpha   90.00
_cell.angle_beta   90.00
_cell.angle_gamma   90.00
#
_symmetry.space_group_name_H-M   'P 1'
#
loop_
_entity.id
_entity.type
_entity.pdbx_description
1 polymer ?
#
loop_
_entity_poly.entity_id
_entity_poly.type
_entity_poly.pdbx_seq_one_letter_code
_entity_poly.pdbx_strand_id
1 'polypeptide(L)'
;MSQMPMIEIHGADGESILCDGITVAKFRHHGKDEAARNPVSTYRELQVKEKTSLFGKPRSPRQFTALLVMSSIMSLTVDENGKAALEAMVDGFGR
;
A
#
# COMPACT_ATOMS: atom_id res chain seq x y z
N MET A 1 11.47 -8.58 -20.51
CA MET A 1 10.67 -7.86 -19.50
C MET A 1 10.07 -8.93 -18.60
N SER A 2 10.60 -9.10 -17.40
CA SER A 2 10.01 -10.04 -16.43
C SER A 2 8.70 -9.42 -15.97
N GLN A 3 7.56 -10.08 -16.23
CA GLN A 3 6.28 -9.61 -15.71
C GLN A 3 6.36 -9.69 -14.18
N MET A 4 6.20 -8.56 -13.49
CA MET A 4 5.96 -8.61 -12.05
C MET A 4 4.63 -9.33 -11.84
N PRO A 5 4.55 -10.32 -10.94
CA PRO A 5 3.28 -10.94 -10.61
C PRO A 5 2.31 -9.87 -10.12
N MET A 6 1.04 -10.02 -10.46
CA MET A 6 -0.03 -9.16 -9.95
C MET A 6 -0.11 -9.31 -8.42
N ILE A 7 0.12 -8.22 -7.70
CA ILE A 7 0.16 -8.18 -6.24
C ILE A 7 -1.01 -7.33 -5.76
N GLU A 8 -1.91 -7.93 -4.97
CA GLU A 8 -2.94 -7.18 -4.24
C GLU A 8 -2.64 -7.23 -2.74
N ILE A 9 -2.64 -6.05 -2.11
CA ILE A 9 -2.39 -5.87 -0.70
C ILE A 9 -3.67 -5.33 -0.08
N HIS A 10 -4.29 -6.14 0.77
CA HIS A 10 -5.49 -5.76 1.50
C HIS A 10 -5.14 -4.95 2.74
N GLY A 11 -5.80 -3.82 2.90
CA GLY A 11 -5.77 -3.02 4.11
C GLY A 11 -7.03 -3.19 4.94
N ALA A 12 -7.12 -2.40 6.00
CA ALA A 12 -8.31 -2.27 6.83
C ALA A 12 -9.50 -1.69 6.04
N ASP A 13 -10.71 -1.89 6.58
CA ASP A 13 -11.94 -1.23 6.14
C ASP A 13 -12.30 -1.44 4.65
N GLY A 14 -11.87 -2.56 4.08
CA GLY A 14 -12.14 -2.92 2.68
C GLY A 14 -11.34 -2.08 1.67
N GLU A 15 -10.26 -1.43 2.10
CA GLU A 15 -9.31 -0.81 1.19
C GLU A 15 -8.28 -1.83 0.67
N SER A 16 -7.78 -1.63 -0.56
CA SER A 16 -6.65 -2.40 -1.08
C SER A 16 -5.78 -1.58 -2.01
N ILE A 17 -4.52 -1.98 -2.16
CA ILE A 17 -3.62 -1.53 -3.21
C ILE A 17 -3.34 -2.70 -4.14
N LEU A 18 -3.55 -2.50 -5.44
CA LEU A 18 -3.27 -3.45 -6.49
C LEU A 18 -2.12 -2.94 -7.36
N CYS A 19 -1.12 -3.79 -7.59
CA CYS A 19 -0.03 -3.55 -8.53
C CYS A 19 -0.02 -4.65 -9.60
N ASP A 20 -0.10 -4.26 -10.87
CA ASP A 20 -0.04 -5.19 -12.02
C ASP A 20 1.32 -5.15 -12.74
N GLY A 21 2.31 -4.48 -12.15
CA GLY A 21 3.64 -4.27 -12.73
C GLY A 21 3.74 -3.08 -13.68
N ILE A 22 2.62 -2.48 -14.09
CA ILE A 22 2.58 -1.27 -14.93
C ILE A 22 1.96 -0.11 -14.16
N THR A 23 0.90 -0.39 -13.41
CA THR A 23 0.13 0.56 -12.62
C THR A 23 -0.03 0.10 -11.18
N VAL A 24 -0.23 1.08 -10.31
CA VAL A 24 -0.65 0.91 -8.92
C VAL A 24 -2.00 1.59 -8.75
N ALA A 25 -3.00 0.83 -8.33
CA ALA A 25 -4.35 1.31 -8.09
C ALA A 25 -4.75 1.14 -6.63
N LYS A 26 -5.46 2.13 -6.07
CA LYS A 26 -6.09 2.03 -4.75
C LYS A 26 -7.58 1.80 -4.92
N PHE A 27 -8.09 0.81 -4.22
CA PHE A 27 -9.52 0.54 -4.11
C PHE A 27 -10.04 0.78 -2.70
N ARG A 28 -11.34 1.09 -2.61
CA ARG A 28 -12.13 1.21 -1.38
C ARG A 28 -13.37 0.32 -1.48
N HIS A 29 -14.08 0.18 -0.37
CA HIS A 29 -15.39 -0.50 -0.32
C HIS A 29 -15.35 -1.93 -0.87
N HIS A 30 -14.28 -2.68 -0.57
CA HIS A 30 -14.05 -4.05 -1.04
C HIS A 30 -13.95 -4.15 -2.57
N GLY A 31 -13.17 -3.27 -3.19
CA GLY A 31 -12.93 -3.29 -4.63
C GLY A 31 -14.02 -2.61 -5.47
N LYS A 32 -15.05 -2.03 -4.84
CA LYS A 32 -16.19 -1.42 -5.56
C LYS A 32 -15.94 0.00 -6.05
N ASP A 33 -14.91 0.65 -5.52
CA ASP A 33 -14.58 2.04 -5.83
C ASP A 33 -13.07 2.18 -6.06
N GLU A 34 -12.67 2.58 -7.27
CA GLU A 34 -11.28 2.90 -7.60
C GLU A 34 -11.00 4.36 -7.20
N ALA A 35 -10.23 4.55 -6.13
CA ALA A 35 -9.96 5.86 -5.59
C ALA A 35 -8.82 6.60 -6.32
N ALA A 36 -7.85 5.85 -6.86
CA ALA A 36 -6.72 6.39 -7.59
C ALA A 36 -6.03 5.30 -8.42
N ARG A 37 -5.37 5.70 -9.52
CA ARG A 37 -4.49 4.86 -10.31
C ARG A 37 -3.31 5.66 -10.81
N ASN A 38 -2.10 5.13 -10.63
CA ASN A 38 -0.85 5.77 -11.01
C ASN A 38 0.04 4.79 -11.80
N PRO A 39 0.76 5.22 -12.84
CA PRO A 39 1.84 4.42 -13.41
C PRO A 39 2.94 4.16 -12.36
N VAL A 40 3.52 2.96 -12.34
CA VAL A 40 4.63 2.60 -11.44
C VAL A 40 5.80 3.59 -11.56
N SER A 41 6.05 4.10 -12.77
CA SER A 41 7.10 5.09 -13.06
C SER A 41 6.95 6.43 -12.32
N THR A 42 5.78 6.68 -11.71
CA THR A 42 5.52 7.90 -10.93
C THR A 42 5.82 7.73 -9.45
N TYR A 43 6.26 6.54 -9.01
CA TYR A 43 6.67 6.27 -7.64
C TYR A 43 7.77 7.25 -7.18
N ARG A 44 7.62 7.74 -5.95
CA ARG A 44 8.60 8.61 -5.30
C ARG A 44 9.11 8.01 -4.00
N GLU A 45 8.19 7.61 -3.12
CA GLU A 45 8.53 7.04 -1.82
C GLU A 45 7.35 6.26 -1.21
N LEU A 46 7.70 5.35 -0.30
CA LEU A 46 6.78 4.69 0.62
C LEU A 46 7.13 5.13 2.05
N GLN A 47 6.19 5.78 2.73
CA GLN A 47 6.32 6.11 4.14
C GLN A 47 5.46 5.15 4.96
N VAL A 48 6.04 4.47 5.95
CA VAL A 48 5.31 3.57 6.85
C VAL A 48 5.44 4.06 8.28
N LYS A 49 4.31 4.28 8.95
CA LYS A 49 4.26 4.69 10.35
C LYS A 49 3.43 3.73 11.19
N GLU A 50 3.99 3.24 12.28
CA GLU A 50 3.26 2.41 13.24
C GLU A 50 2.16 3.21 13.94
N LYS A 51 0.95 2.65 14.00
CA LYS A 51 -0.19 3.26 14.69
C LYS A 51 -0.07 2.96 16.18
N THR A 52 -0.11 4.03 16.96
CA THR A 52 -0.13 3.99 18.40
C THR A 52 -1.52 4.30 18.95
N SER A 53 -1.76 3.89 20.19
CA SER A 53 -2.88 4.34 21.00
C SER A 53 -2.68 5.80 21.44
N LEU A 54 -3.71 6.39 22.05
CA LEU A 54 -3.65 7.76 22.61
C LEU A 54 -2.48 7.96 23.59
N PHE A 55 -2.02 6.89 24.24
CA PHE A 55 -0.90 6.91 25.20
C PHE A 55 0.44 6.54 24.57
N GLY A 56 0.56 6.56 23.23
CA GLY A 56 1.80 6.27 22.51
C GLY A 56 2.21 4.80 22.47
N LYS A 57 1.48 3.89 23.13
CA LYS A 57 1.74 2.45 23.04
C LYS A 57 1.30 1.89 21.68
N PRO A 58 2.09 1.03 21.01
CA PRO A 58 1.66 0.34 19.80
C PRO A 58 0.31 -0.35 19.97
N ARG A 59 -0.50 -0.38 18.91
CA ARG A 59 -1.75 -1.15 18.91
C ARG A 59 -1.45 -2.66 18.95
N SER A 60 -2.37 -3.42 19.52
CA SER A 60 -2.36 -4.89 19.47
C SER A 60 -3.67 -5.37 18.84
N PRO A 61 -3.65 -6.05 17.68
CA PRO A 61 -2.47 -6.35 16.86
C PRO A 61 -1.79 -5.08 16.29
N ARG A 62 -0.50 -5.20 15.92
CA ARG A 62 0.27 -4.08 15.33
C ARG A 62 -0.40 -3.62 14.04
N GLN A 63 -0.51 -2.31 13.88
CA GLN A 63 -1.09 -1.69 12.69
C GLN A 63 -0.17 -0.59 12.19
N PHE A 64 -0.11 -0.41 10.89
CA PHE A 64 0.73 0.58 10.23
C PHE A 64 -0.13 1.40 9.28
N THR A 65 0.10 2.72 9.26
CA THR A 65 -0.37 3.58 8.18
C THR A 65 0.76 3.66 7.16
N ALA A 66 0.51 3.13 5.96
CA ALA A 66 1.38 3.31 4.81
C ALA A 66 0.86 4.48 3.95
N LEU A 67 1.77 5.35 3.52
CA LEU A 67 1.54 6.39 2.54
C LEU A 67 2.43 6.12 1.33
N LEU A 68 1.81 5.80 0.20
CA LEU A 68 2.49 5.60 -1.06
C LEU A 68 2.40 6.90 -1.87
N VAL A 69 3.54 7.55 -2.06
CA VAL A 69 3.63 8.86 -2.74
C VAL A 69 3.96 8.63 -4.21
N MET A 70 3.01 8.95 -5.07
CA MET A 70 3.12 8.86 -6.54
C MET A 70 2.62 10.17 -7.20
N SER A 71 2.06 10.10 -8.41
CA SER A 71 1.29 11.24 -8.98
C SER A 71 0.10 11.64 -8.10
N SER A 72 -0.48 10.67 -7.38
CA SER A 72 -1.39 10.90 -6.26
C SER A 72 -0.88 10.17 -5.02
N ILE A 73 -1.21 10.70 -3.83
CA ILE A 73 -0.86 10.06 -2.56
C ILE A 73 -1.97 9.07 -2.20
N MET A 74 -1.59 7.81 -2.01
CA MET A 74 -2.49 6.74 -1.58
C MET A 74 -2.13 6.33 -0.15
N SER A 75 -3.13 6.18 0.71
CA SER A 75 -2.94 5.66 2.07
C SER A 75 -3.45 4.23 2.17
N LEU A 76 -2.88 3.41 3.05
CA LEU A 76 -3.44 2.11 3.40
C LEU A 76 -3.12 1.80 4.87
N THR A 77 -4.11 1.37 5.65
CA THR A 77 -3.82 0.80 6.98
C THR A 77 -3.64 -0.70 6.84
N VAL A 78 -2.48 -1.22 7.27
CA VAL A 78 -2.12 -2.64 7.15
C VAL A 78 -1.63 -3.22 8.48
N ASP A 79 -1.60 -4.54 8.57
CA ASP A 79 -0.87 -5.26 9.62
C ASP A 79 0.62 -5.42 9.26
N GLU A 80 1.34 -6.22 10.03
CA GLU A 80 2.78 -6.47 9.81
C GLU A 80 3.06 -7.20 8.48
N ASN A 81 2.16 -8.11 8.06
CA ASN A 81 2.29 -8.83 6.80
C ASN A 81 2.05 -7.89 5.61
N GLY A 82 1.00 -7.06 5.68
CA GLY A 82 0.71 -6.07 4.65
C GLY A 82 1.79 -4.99 4.56
N LYS A 83 2.43 -4.63 5.69
CA LYS A 83 3.64 -3.78 5.67
C LYS A 83 4.75 -4.43 4.86
N ALA A 84 5.12 -5.68 5.17
CA ALA A 84 6.17 -6.39 4.47
C ALA A 84 5.85 -6.57 2.98
N ALA A 85 4.59 -6.80 2.63
CA ALA A 85 4.13 -6.88 1.25
C ALA A 85 4.27 -5.54 0.51
N LEU A 86 3.97 -4.42 1.15
CA LEU A 86 4.16 -3.08 0.56
C LEU A 86 5.63 -2.79 0.31
N GLU A 87 6.50 -3.10 1.27
CA GLU A 87 7.95 -2.95 1.15
C GLU A 87 8.49 -3.78 -0.02
N ALA A 88 8.10 -5.06 -0.10
CA ALA A 88 8.49 -5.95 -1.20
C ALA A 88 7.95 -5.50 -2.57
N MET A 89 6.74 -4.92 -2.61
CA MET A 89 6.15 -4.41 -3.85
C MET A 89 6.96 -3.23 -4.38
N VAL A 90 7.30 -2.24 -3.54
CA VAL A 90 8.03 -1.04 -3.98
C VAL A 90 9.50 -1.33 -4.29
N ASP A 91 10.13 -2.31 -3.63
CA ASP A 91 11.47 -2.81 -3.97
C ASP A 91 11.56 -3.34 -5.41
N GLY A 92 10.41 -3.77 -5.95
CA GLY A 92 10.32 -4.26 -7.32
C GLY A 92 10.11 -3.17 -8.38
N PHE A 93 9.83 -1.91 -8.01
CA PHE A 93 9.60 -0.83 -8.97
C PHE A 93 10.87 -0.35 -9.69
N GLY A 94 12.06 -0.67 -9.14
CA GLY A 94 13.36 -0.19 -9.62
C GLY A 94 14.22 -1.24 -10.33
N ARG A 95 13.66 -2.35 -10.81
CA ARG A 95 14.40 -3.42 -11.52
C ARG A 95 13.95 -3.60 -12.96
#